data_AF-A0A356S8V2-F1
#
_entry.id   AF-A0A356S8V2-F1
#
_cell.length_a   1.000
_cell.length_b   1.000
_cell.length_c   1.000
_cell.angle_alpha   90.00
_cell.angle_beta   90.00
_cell.angle_gamma   90.00
#
_symmetry.space_group_name_H-M   'P 1'
#
loop_
_entity.id
_entity.type
_entity.pdbx_description
1 polymer ?
#
loop_
_entity_poly.entity_id
_entity_poly.type
_entity_poly.pdbx_seq_one_letter_code
_entity_poly.pdbx_strand_id
1 'polypeptide(L)'
;VDEGLILPASLRLGRVILAQGDAERALALVNNLDPQSFEGGFGELRGDIYVALGRIVDARDAYVAAQQSGSSSDGLRMKLDNLPDES
;
A
#
# COMPACT_ATOMS: atom_id res chain seq x y z
N VAL A 1 -21.77 11.87 1.18
CA VAL A 1 -20.39 12.39 1.08
C VAL A 1 -19.78 11.75 -0.16
N ASP A 2 -19.04 12.50 -0.98
CA ASP A 2 -18.57 11.99 -2.27
C ASP A 2 -17.41 11.00 -2.08
N GLU A 3 -17.69 9.70 -2.27
CA GLU A 3 -16.71 8.62 -2.18
C GLU A 3 -15.53 8.84 -3.14
N GLY A 4 -15.75 9.56 -4.26
CA GLY A 4 -14.73 9.93 -5.23
C GLY A 4 -13.60 10.82 -4.67
N LEU A 5 -13.83 11.51 -3.54
CA LEU A 5 -12.82 12.32 -2.85
C LEU A 5 -12.22 11.61 -1.62
N ILE A 6 -12.98 10.74 -0.97
CA ILE A 6 -12.57 10.11 0.29
C ILE A 6 -11.40 9.15 0.05
N LEU A 7 -11.54 8.21 -0.89
CA LEU A 7 -10.50 7.21 -1.15
C LEU A 7 -9.15 7.81 -1.56
N PRO A 8 -9.07 8.76 -2.51
CA PRO A 8 -7.80 9.36 -2.86
C PRO A 8 -7.26 10.30 -1.75
N ALA A 9 -8.10 10.89 -0.91
CA ALA A 9 -7.64 11.63 0.28
C ALA A 9 -7.06 10.69 1.34
N SER A 10 -7.74 9.60 1.65
CA SER A 10 -7.29 8.56 2.59
C SER A 10 -5.99 7.90 2.14
N LEU A 11 -5.83 7.64 0.84
CA LEU A 11 -4.60 7.12 0.28
C LEU A 11 -3.41 8.07 0.49
N ARG A 12 -3.61 9.38 0.31
CA ARG A 12 -2.59 10.40 0.60
C ARG A 12 -2.31 10.51 2.09
N LEU A 13 -3.35 10.47 2.92
CA LEU A 13 -3.23 10.50 4.37
C LEU A 13 -2.40 9.31 4.89
N GLY A 14 -2.66 8.09 4.42
CA GLY A 14 -1.88 6.91 4.80
C GLY A 14 -0.40 7.03 4.44
N ARG A 15 -0.08 7.60 3.26
CA ARG A 15 1.32 7.91 2.88
C ARG A 15 1.98 8.93 3.82
N VAL A 16 1.24 9.97 4.22
CA VAL A 16 1.74 10.97 5.17
C VAL A 16 2.00 10.36 6.54
N ILE A 17 1.07 9.54 7.04
CA ILE A 17 1.22 8.84 8.33
C ILE A 17 2.43 7.90 8.28
N LEU A 18 2.60 7.14 7.19
CA LEU A 18 3.77 6.29 6.99
C LEU A 18 5.07 7.10 6.98
N ALA A 19 5.10 8.24 6.26
CA ALA A 19 6.27 9.12 6.21
C ALA A 19 6.62 9.76 7.57
N GLN A 20 5.66 9.84 8.49
CA GLN A 20 5.88 10.26 9.88
C GLN A 20 6.44 9.13 10.77
N GLY A 21 6.62 7.92 10.23
CA GLY A 21 7.12 6.75 10.94
C GLY A 21 6.05 5.93 11.65
N ASP A 22 4.76 6.28 11.51
CA ASP A 22 3.66 5.62 12.20
C ASP A 22 3.02 4.54 11.30
N ALA A 23 3.80 3.50 10.98
CA ALA A 23 3.40 2.46 10.04
C ALA A 23 2.17 1.66 10.51
N GLU A 24 2.04 1.39 11.81
CA GLU A 24 0.88 0.70 12.39
C GLU A 24 -0.42 1.49 12.20
N ARG A 25 -0.38 2.81 12.44
CA ARG A 25 -1.55 3.66 12.20
C ARG A 25 -1.89 3.76 10.72
N ALA A 26 -0.88 3.81 9.86
CA ALA A 26 -1.10 3.78 8.42
C ALA A 26 -1.79 2.46 8.00
N LEU A 27 -1.35 1.33 8.56
CA LEU A 27 -1.95 0.01 8.31
C LEU A 27 -3.41 -0.04 8.76
N ALA A 28 -3.69 0.45 9.95
CA ALA A 28 -5.05 0.51 10.48
C ALA A 28 -5.98 1.38 9.62
N LEU A 29 -5.48 2.50 9.10
CA LEU A 29 -6.26 3.37 8.20
C LEU A 29 -6.63 2.62 6.91
N VAL A 30 -5.68 1.98 6.25
CA VAL A 30 -5.91 1.34 4.95
C VAL A 30 -6.75 0.07 5.04
N ASN A 31 -6.68 -0.66 6.15
CA ASN A 31 -7.46 -1.89 6.35
C ASN A 31 -8.94 -1.64 6.70
N ASN A 32 -9.31 -0.41 7.07
CA ASN A 32 -10.69 -0.05 7.43
C ASN A 32 -11.49 0.57 6.26
N LEU A 33 -10.94 0.55 5.05
CA LEU A 33 -11.54 1.16 3.86
C LEU A 33 -11.79 0.08 2.79
N ASP A 34 -12.91 0.19 2.07
CA ASP A 34 -13.15 -0.55 0.83
C ASP A 34 -12.54 0.26 -0.34
N PRO A 35 -11.44 -0.18 -0.95
CA PRO A 35 -10.70 0.64 -1.92
C PRO A 35 -11.37 0.72 -3.29
N GLN A 36 -12.35 -0.14 -3.60
CA GLN A 36 -13.05 -0.17 -4.89
C GLN A 36 -12.06 -0.07 -6.08
N SER A 37 -12.22 0.92 -6.96
CA SER A 37 -11.35 1.16 -8.12
C SER A 37 -9.93 1.64 -7.75
N PHE A 38 -9.67 1.98 -6.49
CA PHE A 38 -8.36 2.40 -5.98
C PHE A 38 -7.55 1.24 -5.39
N GLU A 39 -8.01 -0.01 -5.50
CA GLU A 39 -7.37 -1.21 -4.94
C GLU A 39 -5.87 -1.30 -5.27
N GLY A 40 -5.48 -1.03 -6.52
CA GLY A 40 -4.06 -1.02 -6.91
C GLY A 40 -3.23 -0.01 -6.11
N GLY A 41 -3.73 1.21 -5.91
CA GLY A 41 -3.03 2.24 -5.13
C GLY A 41 -2.96 1.92 -3.64
N PHE A 42 -4.02 1.34 -3.07
CA PHE A 42 -4.06 0.89 -1.68
C PHE A 42 -3.21 -0.37 -1.45
N GLY A 43 -3.10 -1.26 -2.43
CA GLY A 43 -2.19 -2.40 -2.40
C GLY A 43 -0.73 -1.95 -2.36
N GLU A 44 -0.35 -0.98 -3.19
CA GLU A 44 1.00 -0.39 -3.13
C GLU A 44 1.32 0.21 -1.77
N LEU A 45 0.38 0.97 -1.19
CA LEU A 45 0.59 1.56 0.14
C LEU A 45 0.68 0.48 1.22
N ARG A 46 -0.14 -0.57 1.19
CA ARG A 46 -0.03 -1.70 2.13
C ARG A 46 1.35 -2.35 2.05
N GLY A 47 1.89 -2.56 0.85
CA GLY A 47 3.24 -3.06 0.68
C GLY A 47 4.29 -2.14 1.28
N ASP A 48 4.21 -0.83 1.05
CA ASP A 48 5.14 0.16 1.63
C ASP A 48 5.10 0.13 3.17
N ILE A 49 3.90 0.02 3.73
CA ILE A 49 3.68 -0.09 5.18
C ILE A 49 4.32 -1.37 5.72
N TYR A 50 4.09 -2.51 5.07
CA TYR A 50 4.68 -3.78 5.50
C TYR A 50 6.20 -3.79 5.40
N VAL A 51 6.79 -3.15 4.38
CA VAL A 51 8.25 -2.93 4.34
C VAL A 51 8.73 -2.15 5.55
N ALA A 52 8.05 -1.05 5.91
CA ALA A 52 8.41 -0.24 7.08
C ALA A 52 8.27 -1.00 8.41
N LEU A 53 7.39 -2.00 8.48
CA LEU A 53 7.21 -2.89 9.62
C LEU A 53 8.20 -4.09 9.62
N GLY A 54 9.04 -4.24 8.60
CA GLY A 54 9.93 -5.40 8.43
C GLY A 54 9.20 -6.69 8.06
N ARG A 55 7.93 -6.59 7.65
CA ARG A 55 7.05 -7.73 7.28
C ARG A 55 7.15 -7.99 5.78
N ILE A 56 8.31 -8.50 5.35
CA ILE A 56 8.65 -8.60 3.92
C ILE A 56 7.71 -9.52 3.13
N VAL A 57 7.27 -10.64 3.72
CA VAL A 57 6.33 -11.57 3.07
C VAL A 57 5.00 -10.87 2.78
N ASP A 58 4.42 -10.23 3.80
CA ASP A 58 3.19 -9.45 3.65
C ASP A 58 3.35 -8.30 2.64
N ALA A 59 4.53 -7.68 2.59
CA ALA A 59 4.83 -6.64 1.61
C ALA A 59 4.80 -7.18 0.18
N ARG A 60 5.43 -8.34 -0.06
CA ARG A 60 5.44 -9.01 -1.36
C ARG A 60 4.01 -9.35 -1.80
N ASP A 61 3.23 -9.95 -0.92
CA ASP A 61 1.83 -10.31 -1.20
C ASP A 61 0.98 -9.08 -1.53
N ALA A 62 1.15 -8.00 -0.76
CA ALA A 62 0.43 -6.74 -1.00
C ALA A 62 0.78 -6.10 -2.35
N TYR A 63 2.06 -6.10 -2.74
CA TYR A 63 2.50 -5.59 -4.04
C TYR A 63 2.02 -6.47 -5.21
N VAL A 64 2.03 -7.78 -5.06
CA VAL A 64 1.48 -8.70 -6.07
C VAL A 64 -0.02 -8.48 -6.24
N ALA A 65 -0.76 -8.37 -5.13
CA ALA A 65 -2.18 -8.03 -5.17
C ALA A 65 -2.42 -6.67 -5.85
N ALA A 66 -1.61 -5.65 -5.53
CA ALA A 66 -1.68 -4.34 -6.19
C ALA A 66 -1.53 -4.45 -7.72
N GLN A 67 -0.61 -5.29 -8.18
CA GLN A 67 -0.38 -5.53 -9.60
C GLN A 67 -1.59 -6.21 -10.26
N GLN A 68 -2.14 -7.24 -9.61
CA GLN A 68 -3.32 -7.96 -10.08
C GLN A 68 -4.58 -7.07 -10.13
N SER A 69 -4.67 -6.08 -9.24
CA SER A 69 -5.73 -5.07 -9.22
C SER A 69 -5.51 -3.93 -10.23
N GLY A 70 -4.54 -4.05 -11.13
CA GLY A 70 -4.33 -3.12 -12.23
C GLY A 70 -3.28 -2.03 -11.99
N SER A 71 -2.58 -2.04 -10.84
CA SER A 71 -1.40 -1.17 -10.72
C SER A 71 -0.29 -1.68 -11.64
N SER A 72 0.13 -0.81 -12.55
CA SER A 72 1.19 -1.09 -13.51
C SER A 72 2.34 -0.08 -13.39
N SER A 73 2.45 0.62 -12.25
CA SER A 73 3.46 1.66 -12.06
C SER A 73 4.88 1.10 -12.13
N ASP A 74 5.83 1.85 -12.72
CA ASP A 74 7.24 1.48 -12.70
C ASP A 74 7.77 1.38 -11.25
N GLY A 75 7.22 2.22 -10.36
CA GLY A 75 7.53 2.20 -8.93
C GLY A 75 7.15 0.87 -8.27
N LEU A 76 5.99 0.29 -8.57
CA LEU A 76 5.60 -1.01 -8.04
C LEU A 76 6.55 -2.12 -8.50
N ARG A 77 6.95 -2.12 -9.77
CA ARG A 77 7.92 -3.09 -10.30
C ARG A 77 9.26 -2.99 -9.56
N MET A 78 9.79 -1.76 -9.42
CA MET A 78 11.02 -1.52 -8.65
C MET A 78 10.90 -1.94 -7.18
N LYS A 79 9.76 -1.75 -6.53
CA LYS A 79 9.54 -2.19 -5.15
C LYS A 79 9.60 -3.71 -5.02
N LEU A 80 8.93 -4.43 -5.92
CA LEU A 80 8.96 -5.90 -5.97
C LEU A 80 10.36 -6.44 -6.20
N ASP A 81 11.10 -5.85 -7.15
CA ASP A 81 12.46 -6.27 -7.49
C ASP A 81 13.47 -6.02 -6.35
N ASN A 82 13.24 -4.99 -5.53
CA ASN A 82 14.12 -4.62 -4.41
C ASN A 82 13.77 -5.32 -3.10
N LEU A 83 12.68 -6.09 -3.02
CA LEU A 83 12.39 -6.86 -1.82
C LEU A 83 13.43 -7.98 -1.67
N PRO A 84 13.98 -8.18 -0.46
CA PRO A 84 14.91 -9.28 -0.23
C PRO A 84 14.24 -10.63 -0.53
N ASP A 85 15.04 -11.56 -1.05
CA ASP A 85 14.60 -12.93 -1.24
C ASP A 85 14.36 -13.59 0.12
N GLU A 86 13.28 -14.38 0.22
CA GLU A 86 13.03 -15.20 1.40
C GLU A 86 14.22 -16.16 1.59
N SER A 87 14.97 -15.98 2.67
CA SER A 87 16.10 -16.85 3.06
C SER A 87 15.69 -17.77 4.19
#